data_AF-A0A2G2YSC9-F1
#
_entry.id   AF-A0A2G2YSC9-F1
#
_cell.length_a   1.000
_cell.length_b   1.000
_cell.length_c   1.000
_cell.angle_alpha   90.00
_cell.angle_beta   90.00
_cell.angle_gamma   90.00
#
_symmetry.space_group_name_H-M   'P 1'
#
loop_
_entity.id
_entity.type
_entity.pdbx_description
1 polymer ?
#
loop_
_entity_poly.entity_id
_entity_poly.type
_entity_poly.pdbx_seq_one_letter_code
_entity_poly.pdbx_strand_id
1 'polypeptide(L)'
;MFVENLAGHQLRRGCDELECFPMEVPQLLSSSLQKLIITCLTEGDDRDPSKAAVKASSSALLARILVMNTNYLAQLTSDPSLFTHLQKSGFPGEENILLCLVDVWLEKVQICEPPVEHSVVEGA
;
A
#
# COMPACT_ATOMS: atom_id res chain seq x y z
N MET A 1 21.88 1.57 7.11
CA MET A 1 22.56 0.28 6.90
C MET A 1 21.67 -0.93 7.26
N PHE A 2 20.38 -0.91 6.91
CA PHE A 2 19.47 -2.04 7.19
C PHE A 2 18.63 -2.49 5.97
N VAL A 3 18.79 -1.85 4.81
CA VAL A 3 18.00 -2.16 3.61
C VAL A 3 18.87 -2.66 2.44
N GLU A 4 20.17 -2.39 2.42
CA GLU A 4 21.04 -2.76 1.28
C GLU A 4 21.69 -4.14 1.39
N ASN A 5 21.59 -4.86 2.53
CA ASN A 5 22.26 -6.16 2.68
C ASN A 5 21.38 -7.38 2.32
N LEU A 6 20.15 -7.16 1.84
CA LEU A 6 19.27 -8.26 1.40
C LEU A 6 19.30 -8.48 -0.12
N ALA A 7 19.82 -7.53 -0.89
CA ALA A 7 19.87 -7.62 -2.35
C ALA A 7 21.13 -8.33 -2.89
N GLY A 8 22.22 -8.37 -2.12
CA GLY A 8 23.53 -8.84 -2.60
C GLY A 8 23.81 -10.34 -2.45
N HIS A 9 23.04 -11.07 -1.64
CA HIS A 9 23.40 -12.46 -1.28
C HIS A 9 22.48 -13.55 -1.85
N GLN A 10 21.38 -13.19 -2.50
CA GLN A 10 20.40 -14.14 -3.07
C GLN A 10 20.56 -14.37 -4.58
N LEU A 11 21.52 -13.71 -5.24
CA LEU A 11 21.64 -13.72 -6.71
C LEU A 11 22.53 -14.83 -7.30
N ARG A 12 22.80 -15.92 -6.55
CA ARG A 12 23.71 -16.99 -7.02
C ARG A 12 23.36 -18.43 -6.64
N ARG A 13 22.08 -18.73 -6.42
CA ARG A 13 21.51 -20.09 -6.45
C ARG A 13 20.08 -19.90 -6.94
N GLY A 14 19.84 -19.97 -8.24
CA GLY A 14 19.62 -21.24 -8.94
C GLY A 14 18.13 -21.24 -9.28
N CYS A 15 17.81 -21.34 -10.56
CA CYS A 15 16.43 -21.42 -11.03
C CYS A 15 15.70 -22.58 -10.34
N ASP A 16 14.76 -22.28 -9.44
CA ASP A 16 13.62 -23.12 -9.02
C ASP A 16 12.98 -22.48 -7.77
N GLU A 17 12.36 -21.31 -7.88
CA GLU A 17 11.37 -20.86 -6.88
C GLU A 17 10.49 -19.75 -7.48
N LEU A 18 9.87 -20.10 -8.61
CA LEU A 18 8.60 -19.51 -9.00
C LEU A 18 7.47 -20.35 -8.36
N GLU A 19 7.58 -20.72 -7.08
CA GLU A 19 6.48 -21.37 -6.39
C GLU A 19 5.53 -20.30 -5.87
N CYS A 20 4.60 -19.97 -6.76
CA CYS A 20 3.19 -20.01 -6.46
C CYS A 20 2.85 -19.61 -5.02
N PHE A 21 2.45 -18.35 -4.85
CA PHE A 21 1.48 -18.06 -3.80
C PHE A 21 0.37 -19.11 -3.93
N PRO A 22 0.09 -19.90 -2.87
CA PRO A 22 -0.88 -20.96 -2.97
C PRO A 22 -2.20 -20.37 -3.45
N MET A 23 -2.85 -21.07 -4.39
CA MET A 23 -4.15 -20.69 -4.94
C MET A 23 -5.21 -20.51 -3.82
N GLU A 24 -4.99 -21.15 -2.67
CA GLU A 24 -5.57 -20.81 -1.38
C GLU A 24 -4.56 -20.06 -0.52
N VAL A 25 -4.74 -18.75 -0.36
CA VAL A 25 -3.96 -17.95 0.58
C VAL A 25 -4.24 -18.45 2.01
N PRO A 26 -3.22 -18.85 2.80
CA PRO A 26 -3.40 -19.23 4.20
C PRO A 26 -4.22 -18.20 4.96
N GLN A 27 -5.22 -18.62 5.74
CA GLN A 27 -6.11 -17.72 6.51
C GLN A 27 -5.35 -16.74 7.44
N LEU A 28 -4.11 -17.07 7.81
CA LEU A 28 -3.22 -16.19 8.57
C LEU A 28 -2.79 -14.95 7.76
N LEU A 29 -2.60 -15.09 6.46
CA LEU A 29 -2.26 -13.98 5.57
C LEU A 29 -3.46 -13.06 5.36
N SER A 30 -4.67 -13.58 5.18
CA SER A 30 -5.86 -12.72 5.02
C SER A 30 -6.10 -11.85 6.25
N SER A 31 -6.01 -12.40 7.46
CA SER A 31 -6.16 -11.61 8.69
C SER A 31 -5.08 -10.53 8.85
N SER A 32 -3.85 -10.84 8.43
CA SER A 32 -2.74 -9.87 8.47
C SER A 32 -2.97 -8.75 7.46
N LEU A 33 -3.38 -9.08 6.24
CA LEU A 33 -3.67 -8.11 5.19
C LEU A 33 -4.89 -7.24 5.53
N GLN A 34 -5.92 -7.80 6.15
CA GLN A 34 -7.06 -7.01 6.67
C GLN A 34 -6.58 -5.97 7.69
N LYS A 35 -5.68 -6.33 8.61
CA LYS A 35 -5.09 -5.36 9.56
C LYS A 35 -4.28 -4.27 8.86
N LEU A 36 -3.56 -4.60 7.79
CA LEU A 36 -2.84 -3.60 6.99
C LEU A 36 -3.81 -2.64 6.30
N ILE A 37 -4.92 -3.15 5.75
CA ILE A 37 -5.96 -2.32 5.11
C ILE A 37 -6.56 -1.36 6.14
N ILE A 38 -6.93 -1.87 7.32
CA ILE A 38 -7.42 -1.05 8.42
C ILE A 38 -6.40 0.04 8.77
N THR A 39 -5.14 -0.34 8.98
CA THR A 39 -4.05 0.62 9.28
C THR A 39 -3.89 1.71 8.20
N CYS A 40 -4.11 1.38 6.92
CA CYS A 40 -4.00 2.34 5.83
C CYS A 40 -5.16 3.32 5.78
N LEU A 41 -6.38 2.84 6.06
CA LEU A 41 -7.62 3.59 5.81
C LEU A 41 -8.17 4.30 7.05
N THR A 42 -7.77 3.90 8.25
CA THR A 42 -8.20 4.58 9.48
C THR A 42 -7.32 5.80 9.74
N GLU A 43 -7.93 6.87 10.22
CA GLU A 43 -7.22 8.08 10.64
C GLU A 43 -6.32 7.75 11.84
N GLY A 44 -5.04 7.54 11.57
CA GLY A 44 -3.99 7.39 12.56
C GLY A 44 -3.33 8.74 12.82
N ASP A 45 -2.69 8.88 13.99
CA ASP A 45 -1.84 10.03 14.28
C ASP A 45 -0.59 10.01 13.37
N ASP A 46 -0.74 10.53 12.15
CA ASP A 46 0.32 10.63 11.15
C ASP A 46 1.44 11.61 11.57
N ARG A 47 1.30 12.25 12.75
CA ARG A 47 2.34 13.05 13.40
C ARG A 47 3.43 12.17 14.01
N ASP A 48 3.14 10.91 14.31
CA ASP A 48 4.15 9.93 14.75
C ASP A 48 4.87 9.36 13.52
N PRO A 49 6.17 9.65 13.33
CA PRO A 49 6.92 9.22 12.16
C PRO A 49 7.03 7.68 12.04
N SER A 50 6.99 6.96 13.17
CA SER A 50 6.99 5.50 13.17
C SER A 50 5.68 4.96 12.62
N LYS A 51 4.54 5.53 13.05
CA LYS A 51 3.21 5.13 12.54
C LYS A 51 3.06 5.50 11.07
N ALA A 52 3.53 6.68 10.67
CA ALA A 52 3.54 7.09 9.27
C ALA A 52 4.37 6.14 8.40
N ALA A 53 5.54 5.71 8.86
CA ALA A 53 6.39 4.74 8.15
C ALA A 53 5.71 3.36 8.01
N VAL A 54 5.04 2.90 9.06
CA VAL A 54 4.25 1.64 9.04
C VAL A 54 3.10 1.75 8.04
N LYS A 55 2.35 2.86 8.05
CA LYS A 55 1.25 3.12 7.12
C LYS A 55 1.73 3.18 5.67
N ALA A 56 2.83 3.88 5.40
CA ALA A 56 3.45 3.93 4.08
C ALA A 56 3.91 2.55 3.60
N SER A 57 4.57 1.77 4.46
CA SER A 57 5.02 0.41 4.12
C SER A 57 3.86 -0.55 3.88
N SER A 58 2.81 -0.45 4.70
CA SER A 58 1.57 -1.23 4.55
C SER A 58 0.88 -0.93 3.23
N SER A 59 0.77 0.36 2.91
CA SER A 59 0.18 0.86 1.67
C SER A 59 0.95 0.37 0.45
N ALA A 60 2.28 0.45 0.46
CA ALA A 60 3.13 -0.05 -0.63
C ALA A 60 3.02 -1.58 -0.82
N LEU A 61 2.91 -2.34 0.27
CA LEU A 61 2.71 -3.78 0.20
C LEU A 61 1.35 -4.14 -0.43
N LEU A 62 0.28 -3.43 -0.05
CA LEU A 62 -1.05 -3.62 -0.63
C LEU A 62 -1.07 -3.24 -2.12
N ALA A 63 -0.38 -2.18 -2.53
CA ALA A 63 -0.23 -1.82 -3.94
C ALA A 63 0.48 -2.93 -4.73
N ARG A 64 1.53 -3.53 -4.16
CA ARG A 64 2.22 -4.65 -4.78
C ARG A 64 1.31 -5.87 -4.93
N ILE A 65 0.49 -6.16 -3.93
CA ILE A 65 -0.49 -7.26 -3.98
C ILE A 65 -1.56 -6.98 -5.03
N LEU A 66 -2.03 -5.74 -5.15
CA LEU A 66 -2.99 -5.36 -6.21
C LEU A 66 -2.45 -5.71 -7.60
N VAL A 67 -1.19 -5.36 -7.87
CA VAL A 67 -0.52 -5.62 -9.15
C VAL A 67 -0.28 -7.12 -9.37
N MET A 68 0.14 -7.84 -8.33
CA MET A 68 0.47 -9.26 -8.44
C MET A 68 -0.78 -10.17 -8.47
N ASN A 69 -1.85 -9.78 -7.78
CA ASN A 69 -3.08 -10.55 -7.66
C ASN A 69 -4.28 -9.64 -7.34
N THR A 70 -4.78 -8.97 -8.38
CA THR A 70 -5.93 -8.05 -8.28
C THR A 70 -7.18 -8.75 -7.75
N ASN A 71 -7.44 -9.98 -8.22
CA ASN A 71 -8.62 -10.75 -7.84
C ASN A 71 -8.65 -11.04 -6.34
N TYR A 72 -7.50 -11.39 -5.76
CA TYR A 72 -7.39 -11.66 -4.34
C TYR A 72 -7.64 -10.40 -3.50
N LEU A 73 -7.06 -9.26 -3.87
CA LEU A 73 -7.29 -8.02 -3.14
C LEU A 73 -8.75 -7.54 -3.29
N ALA A 74 -9.37 -7.70 -4.47
CA ALA A 74 -10.77 -7.39 -4.69
C ALA A 74 -11.70 -8.25 -3.81
N GLN A 75 -11.41 -9.55 -3.68
CA GLN A 75 -12.15 -10.44 -2.77
C GLN A 75 -11.96 -10.02 -1.31
N LEU A 76 -10.72 -9.73 -0.90
CA LEU A 76 -10.41 -9.32 0.47
C LEU A 76 -11.11 -8.02 0.85
N THR A 77 -11.13 -7.04 -0.06
CA THR A 77 -11.81 -5.74 0.13
C THR A 77 -13.33 -5.83 0.06
N SER A 78 -13.87 -6.91 -0.49
CA SER A 78 -15.31 -7.20 -0.50
C SER A 78 -15.76 -8.05 0.70
N ASP A 79 -14.83 -8.44 1.58
CA ASP A 79 -15.13 -9.26 2.75
C ASP A 79 -15.96 -8.47 3.79
N PRO A 80 -17.17 -8.92 4.16
CA PRO A 80 -18.02 -8.23 5.12
C PRO A 80 -17.39 -8.08 6.51
N SER A 81 -16.51 -9.00 6.91
CA SER A 81 -15.81 -8.94 8.18
C SER A 81 -14.81 -7.78 8.18
N LEU A 82 -14.08 -7.55 7.09
CA LEU A 82 -13.18 -6.42 6.95
C LEU A 82 -13.94 -5.10 7.07
N PHE A 83 -15.05 -4.98 6.34
CA PHE A 83 -15.90 -3.79 6.39
C PHE A 83 -16.43 -3.52 7.81
N THR A 84 -16.87 -4.56 8.52
CA THR A 84 -17.32 -4.45 9.91
C THR A 84 -16.19 -3.97 10.85
N HIS A 85 -14.96 -4.43 10.63
CA HIS A 85 -13.80 -3.96 11.40
C HIS A 85 -13.46 -2.50 11.09
N LEU A 86 -13.49 -2.11 9.81
CA LEU A 86 -13.26 -0.74 9.37
C LEU A 86 -14.26 0.24 10.00
N GLN A 87 -15.56 -0.08 9.97
CA GLN A 87 -16.58 0.76 10.62
C GLN A 87 -16.33 0.94 12.13
N LYS A 88 -15.91 -0.11 12.83
CA LYS A 88 -15.55 -0.03 14.26
C LYS A 88 -14.33 0.86 14.51
N SER A 89 -13.46 1.01 13.52
CA SER A 89 -12.27 1.86 13.59
C SER A 89 -12.50 3.29 13.08
N GLY A 90 -13.75 3.67 12.77
CA GLY A 90 -14.12 5.02 12.36
C GLY A 90 -14.08 5.25 10.84
N PHE A 91 -13.93 4.20 10.03
CA PHE A 91 -14.00 4.31 8.57
C PHE A 91 -15.44 4.60 8.11
N PRO A 92 -15.64 5.54 7.16
CA PRO A 92 -16.96 5.87 6.62
C PRO A 92 -17.61 4.67 5.92
N GLY A 93 -18.86 4.35 6.30
CA GLY A 93 -19.55 3.12 5.90
C GLY A 93 -20.07 3.06 4.46
N GLU A 94 -19.90 4.09 3.64
CA GLU A 94 -20.43 4.10 2.27
C GLU A 94 -19.34 3.99 1.20
N GLU A 95 -18.07 3.94 1.60
CA GLU A 95 -16.95 4.00 0.67
C GLU A 95 -16.50 2.62 0.15
N ASN A 96 -16.08 2.59 -1.12
CA ASN A 96 -15.45 1.41 -1.68
C ASN A 96 -14.01 1.31 -1.19
N ILE A 97 -13.72 0.29 -0.37
CA ILE A 97 -12.41 0.07 0.28
C ILE A 97 -11.26 0.07 -0.74
N LEU A 98 -11.45 -0.56 -1.90
CA LEU A 98 -10.41 -0.65 -2.92
C LEU A 98 -10.14 0.72 -3.58
N LEU A 99 -11.17 1.53 -3.82
CA LEU A 99 -11.00 2.91 -4.30
C LEU A 99 -10.28 3.78 -3.27
N CYS A 100 -10.60 3.63 -1.98
CA CYS A 100 -9.95 4.40 -0.92
C CYS A 100 -8.45 4.08 -0.83
N LEU A 101 -8.07 2.81 -1.01
CA LEU A 101 -6.65 2.42 -1.08
C LEU A 101 -5.96 3.05 -2.31
N VAL A 102 -6.65 3.12 -3.45
CA VAL A 102 -6.14 3.80 -4.64
C VAL A 102 -5.91 5.29 -4.38
N ASP A 103 -6.86 5.96 -3.73
CA ASP A 103 -6.73 7.39 -3.39
C ASP A 103 -5.53 7.64 -2.47
N VAL A 104 -5.29 6.76 -1.48
CA VAL A 104 -4.08 6.82 -0.63
C VAL A 104 -2.79 6.68 -1.44
N TRP A 105 -2.76 5.83 -2.47
CA TRP A 105 -1.58 5.71 -3.35
C TRP A 105 -1.40 6.93 -4.24
N LEU A 106 -2.49 7.47 -4.79
CA LEU A 106 -2.47 8.65 -5.65
C LEU A 106 -1.97 9.88 -4.90
N GLU A 107 -2.31 10.03 -3.61
CA GLU A 107 -1.80 11.11 -2.75
C GLU A 107 -0.25 11.14 -2.67
N LYS A 108 0.42 9.99 -2.91
CA LYS A 108 1.89 9.90 -2.90
C LYS A 108 2.53 10.11 -4.26
N VAL A 109 1.74 10.21 -5.32
CA VAL A 109 2.24 10.54 -6.66
C VAL A 109 2.42 12.05 -6.72
N GLN A 110 3.67 12.49 -6.57
CA GLN A 110 4.02 13.88 -6.84
C GLN A 110 3.80 14.14 -8.34
N ILE A 111 2.80 14.94 -8.68
CA ILE A 111 2.66 15.46 -10.04
C ILE A 111 3.85 16.39 -10.23
N CYS A 112 4.82 15.99 -11.06
CA CYS A 112 5.92 16.85 -11.45
C CYS A 112 5.36 18.02 -12.27
N GLU A 113 4.98 19.11 -11.61
CA GLU A 113 4.75 20.37 -12.32
C GLU A 113 6.11 20.85 -12.86
N PRO A 114 6.21 21.18 -14.15
CA PRO A 114 7.41 21.78 -14.68
C PRO A 114 7.66 23.12 -13.96
N PRO A 115 8.91 23.46 -13.61
CA PRO A 115 9.20 24.74 -13.00
C PRO A 115 8.71 25.87 -13.93
N VAL A 116 7.88 26.77 -13.39
CA VAL A 116 7.47 27.98 -14.08
C VAL A 116 8.72 28.83 -14.25
N GLU A 117 9.33 28.80 -15.43
CA GLU A 117 10.40 29.72 -15.80
C GLU A 117 9.81 31.13 -15.84
N HIS A 118 9.87 31.84 -14.70
CA HIS A 118 9.77 33.28 -14.69
C HIS A 118 10.98 33.83 -15.45
N SER A 119 10.77 34.05 -16.74
CA SER A 119 11.67 34.82 -17.59
C SER A 119 11.77 36.23 -17.00
N VAL A 120 12.81 36.45 -16.19
CA VAL A 120 13.24 37.80 -15.82
C VAL A 120 13.77 38.43 -17.09
N VAL A 121 12.90 39.16 -17.79
CA VAL A 121 13.30 40.14 -18.79
C VAL A 121 13.86 41.34 -18.02
N GLU A 122 15.12 41.27 -17.60
CA GLU A 122 15.88 42.48 -17.31
C GLU A 122 16.28 43.08 -18.66
N GLY A 123 15.40 43.93 -19.17
CA GLY A 123 15.64 44.79 -20.32
C GLY A 123 16.18 46.14 -19.87
N ALA A 124 17.28 46.52 -20.54
CA ALA A 124 17.80 47.88 -20.81
C ALA A 124 18.34 48.73 -19.65
#